data_AF-A0AAD4QZ65-F1
#
_entry.id   AF-A0AAD4QZ65-F1
#
_cell.length_a   1.000
_cell.length_b   1.000
_cell.length_c   1.000
_cell.angle_alpha   90.00
_cell.angle_beta   90.00
_cell.angle_gamma   90.00
#
_symmetry.space_group_name_H-M   'P 1'
#
loop_
_entity.id
_entity.type
_entity.pdbx_description
1 polymer ?
#
loop_
_entity_poly.entity_id
_entity_poly.type
_entity_poly.pdbx_seq_one_letter_code
_entity_poly.pdbx_strand_id
1 'polypeptide(L)'
;MLKNGNTVAPFEKTKLGEWSTRMVHPEKLGDYFLKGGELVRRVGIHWLLASFLICADIAGSGIVALPIAITKLNLWLGLVILTFAGIAAISNAIMLGESWTILIRRFPVYRTHTRKPYSELAYRAWGGRMRKVVSLFVNFTQFGITTVFLLLSARNVSEMLSAFFGLHLDYCIMILAVALFIFPITLLKSPKDFWGVIVGGMLSTIVAMFLIMLGSVLDWGTCRPHQELPPLKVNNVLAALGTILFTYGGHSAFPTVQHDMKKPSDFRKSALFAVTGVSVLNMMLSIFSVLTYGDSLRDSVISSIQTFWIQQALLLMITVHCVMTVTLIINPLNQSAEELFKIPQG
;
A
#
# COMPACT_ATOMS: atom_id res chain seq x y z
N MET A 1 8.93 48.06 28.18
CA MET A 1 8.41 46.97 29.04
C MET A 1 6.92 46.80 28.79
N LEU A 2 6.52 45.82 27.98
CA LEU A 2 5.12 45.37 27.91
C LEU A 2 5.13 43.85 27.89
N LYS A 3 4.59 43.25 28.95
CA LYS A 3 4.48 41.80 29.19
C LYS A 3 3.13 41.29 28.70
N ASN A 4 3.20 40.26 27.85
CA ASN A 4 2.40 39.02 27.76
C ASN A 4 0.90 38.98 28.07
N GLY A 5 0.18 38.25 27.19
CA GLY A 5 -1.07 37.58 27.58
C GLY A 5 -1.89 36.87 26.48
N ASN A 6 -1.32 36.32 25.41
CA ASN A 6 -2.10 35.52 24.45
C ASN A 6 -2.29 34.09 24.97
N THR A 7 -3.46 33.80 25.51
CA THR A 7 -3.97 32.44 25.73
C THR A 7 -4.67 31.96 24.46
N VAL A 8 -4.17 30.88 23.87
CA VAL A 8 -4.81 30.19 22.74
C VAL A 8 -6.08 29.51 23.27
N ALA A 9 -7.24 29.93 22.78
CA ALA A 9 -8.53 29.33 23.14
C ALA A 9 -8.60 27.86 22.66
N PRO A 10 -9.27 26.96 23.40
CA PRO A 10 -9.40 25.56 23.00
C PRO A 10 -10.24 25.44 21.73
N PHE A 11 -9.83 24.54 20.82
CA PHE A 11 -10.52 24.25 19.57
C PHE A 11 -11.89 23.59 19.84
N GLU A 12 -12.96 24.38 19.73
CA GLU A 12 -14.31 24.01 20.12
C GLU A 12 -15.02 23.18 19.03
N LYS A 13 -15.31 21.90 19.30
CA LYS A 13 -15.98 20.96 18.36
C LYS A 13 -17.41 21.40 17.98
N THR A 14 -18.06 22.26 18.75
CA THR A 14 -19.44 22.72 18.56
C THR A 14 -19.60 23.59 17.31
N LYS A 15 -18.62 24.45 17.00
CA LYS A 15 -18.66 25.29 15.78
C LYS A 15 -18.47 24.48 14.49
N LEU A 16 -17.79 23.34 14.54
CA LEU A 16 -17.68 22.44 13.39
C LEU A 16 -19.05 21.85 12.96
N GLY A 17 -19.97 21.63 13.92
CA GLY A 17 -21.32 21.14 13.64
C GLY A 17 -22.12 22.08 12.75
N GLU A 18 -22.25 23.35 13.15
CA GLU A 18 -23.03 24.37 12.42
C GLU A 18 -22.40 24.78 11.07
N TRP A 19 -21.07 24.81 10.97
CA TRP A 19 -20.38 25.08 9.70
C TRP A 19 -20.46 23.88 8.75
N SER A 20 -20.50 22.64 9.27
CA SER A 20 -20.61 21.43 8.44
C SER A 20 -21.95 21.30 7.74
N THR A 21 -23.06 21.68 8.39
CA THR A 21 -24.41 21.63 7.81
C THR A 21 -24.60 22.67 6.72
N ARG A 22 -24.00 23.86 6.83
CA ARG A 22 -24.10 24.90 5.79
C ARG A 22 -23.38 24.56 4.49
N MET A 23 -22.36 23.70 4.52
CA MET A 23 -21.58 23.33 3.32
C MET A 23 -22.21 22.20 2.50
N VAL A 24 -23.20 21.48 3.03
CA VAL A 24 -23.84 20.37 2.32
C VAL A 24 -25.12 20.86 1.67
N HIS A 25 -25.10 21.07 0.34
CA HIS A 25 -26.34 21.31 -0.41
C HIS A 25 -27.30 20.10 -0.27
N PRO A 26 -28.44 20.25 0.43
CA PRO A 26 -29.33 19.14 0.76
C PRO A 26 -30.08 18.60 -0.46
N GLU A 27 -30.21 19.38 -1.52
CA GLU A 27 -30.97 19.03 -2.73
C GLU A 27 -30.21 18.11 -3.71
N LYS A 28 -28.90 17.88 -3.51
CA LYS A 28 -28.05 17.10 -4.44
C LYS A 28 -27.21 16.06 -3.73
N LEU A 29 -27.85 15.15 -3.00
CA LEU A 29 -27.17 14.16 -2.14
C LEU A 29 -26.56 12.96 -2.90
N GLY A 30 -27.01 12.66 -4.12
CA GLY A 30 -26.47 11.52 -4.90
C GLY A 30 -26.66 10.19 -4.16
N ASP A 31 -25.57 9.42 -4.01
CA ASP A 31 -25.58 8.12 -3.31
C ASP A 31 -25.67 8.25 -1.77
N TYR A 32 -25.63 9.48 -1.24
CA TYR A 32 -25.53 9.77 0.18
C TYR A 32 -26.89 10.17 0.79
N PHE A 33 -26.97 10.09 2.12
CA PHE A 33 -27.99 10.71 2.94
C PHE A 33 -27.33 11.33 4.17
N LEU A 34 -28.00 12.30 4.80
CA LEU A 34 -27.51 12.94 6.00
C LEU A 34 -27.94 12.17 7.24
N LYS A 35 -26.99 11.81 8.09
CA LYS A 35 -27.25 11.27 9.43
C LYS A 35 -26.45 12.07 10.45
N GLY A 36 -27.13 12.91 11.23
CA GLY A 36 -26.47 13.76 12.24
C GLY A 36 -25.47 14.76 11.65
N GLY A 37 -25.74 15.31 10.46
CA GLY A 37 -24.84 16.25 9.77
C GLY A 37 -23.69 15.59 8.98
N GLU A 38 -23.54 14.27 9.06
CA GLU A 38 -22.56 13.52 8.27
C GLU A 38 -23.14 12.94 6.99
N LEU A 39 -22.33 12.93 5.92
CA LEU A 39 -22.62 12.22 4.68
C LEU A 39 -22.41 10.73 4.88
N VAL A 40 -23.49 9.95 4.76
CA VAL A 40 -23.48 8.49 4.86
C VAL A 40 -24.01 7.89 3.57
N ARG A 41 -23.30 6.92 3.00
CA ARG A 41 -23.70 6.21 1.79
C ARG A 41 -24.68 5.08 2.13
N ARG A 42 -25.65 4.78 1.26
CA ARG A 42 -26.62 3.67 1.49
C ARG A 42 -25.93 2.31 1.52
N VAL A 43 -25.09 2.07 0.52
CA VAL A 43 -24.24 0.90 0.38
C VAL A 43 -22.79 1.38 0.38
N GLY A 44 -21.94 0.72 1.14
CA GLY A 44 -20.54 1.07 1.24
C GLY A 44 -19.80 0.20 2.24
N ILE A 45 -18.48 0.24 2.15
CA ILE A 45 -17.55 -0.58 2.93
C ILE A 45 -17.49 -0.05 4.37
N HIS A 46 -17.50 -0.96 5.36
CA HIS A 46 -17.31 -0.60 6.77
C HIS A 46 -15.85 -0.18 7.02
N TRP A 47 -15.60 0.74 7.95
CA TRP A 47 -14.26 1.28 8.21
C TRP A 47 -13.22 0.18 8.53
N LEU A 48 -13.62 -0.88 9.21
CA LEU A 48 -12.74 -2.00 9.53
C LEU A 48 -12.31 -2.77 8.28
N LEU A 49 -13.22 -2.99 7.32
CA LEU A 49 -12.89 -3.64 6.06
C LEU A 49 -12.00 -2.71 5.19
N ALA A 50 -12.25 -1.40 5.24
CA ALA A 50 -11.37 -0.40 4.63
C ALA A 50 -9.96 -0.43 5.25
N SER A 51 -9.83 -0.61 6.57
CA SER A 51 -8.53 -0.82 7.21
C SER A 51 -7.79 -2.01 6.63
N PHE A 52 -8.44 -3.17 6.51
CA PHE A 52 -7.79 -4.36 5.96
C PHE A 52 -7.38 -4.18 4.49
N LEU A 53 -8.18 -3.45 3.70
CA LEU A 53 -7.82 -3.07 2.33
C LEU A 53 -6.56 -2.21 2.28
N ILE A 54 -6.49 -1.19 3.14
CA ILE A 54 -5.32 -0.33 3.25
C ILE A 54 -4.11 -1.12 3.79
N CYS A 55 -4.30 -1.99 4.77
CA CYS A 55 -3.23 -2.85 5.30
C CYS A 55 -2.59 -3.66 4.18
N ALA A 56 -3.40 -4.31 3.34
CA ALA A 56 -2.90 -5.19 2.31
C ALA A 56 -2.21 -4.44 1.16
N ASP A 57 -2.75 -3.28 0.79
CA ASP A 57 -2.14 -2.39 -0.22
C ASP A 57 -0.72 -1.99 0.21
N ILE A 58 -0.54 -1.64 1.48
CA ILE A 58 0.76 -1.23 2.04
C ILE A 58 1.66 -2.44 2.35
N ALA A 59 1.12 -3.51 2.93
CA ALA A 59 1.91 -4.68 3.34
C ALA A 59 2.46 -5.47 2.14
N GLY A 60 1.84 -5.38 0.96
CA GLY A 60 2.30 -6.07 -0.24
C GLY A 60 3.56 -5.48 -0.85
N SER A 61 3.80 -4.17 -0.71
CA SER A 61 4.79 -3.48 -1.53
C SER A 61 6.24 -3.79 -1.12
N GLY A 62 6.58 -3.72 0.16
CA GLY A 62 8.00 -3.71 0.58
C GLY A 62 8.46 -4.86 1.48
N ILE A 63 7.58 -5.76 1.93
CA ILE A 63 7.89 -6.69 3.03
C ILE A 63 9.08 -7.62 2.75
N VAL A 64 9.26 -8.03 1.49
CA VAL A 64 10.27 -9.01 1.12
C VAL A 64 11.68 -8.42 1.07
N ALA A 65 11.78 -7.12 0.75
CA ALA A 65 13.04 -6.40 0.59
C ALA A 65 13.39 -5.52 1.79
N LEU A 66 12.42 -5.24 2.68
CA LEU A 66 12.60 -4.34 3.82
C LEU A 66 13.74 -4.75 4.77
N PRO A 67 13.86 -6.03 5.20
CA PRO A 67 14.99 -6.44 6.05
C PRO A 67 16.35 -6.17 5.41
N ILE A 68 16.45 -6.42 4.10
CA ILE A 68 17.68 -6.21 3.32
C ILE A 68 18.05 -4.72 3.30
N ALA A 69 17.05 -3.84 3.14
CA ALA A 69 17.26 -2.40 3.18
C ALA A 69 17.74 -1.93 4.57
N ILE A 70 17.18 -2.48 5.65
CA ILE A 70 17.60 -2.16 7.01
C ILE A 70 19.01 -2.66 7.30
N THR A 71 19.37 -3.88 6.87
CA THR A 71 20.75 -4.39 6.94
C THR A 71 21.73 -3.44 6.25
N LYS A 72 21.39 -2.94 5.04
CA LYS A 72 22.23 -2.00 4.29
C LYS A 72 22.43 -0.63 4.98
N LEU A 73 21.47 -0.20 5.80
CA LEU A 73 21.50 1.08 6.51
C LEU A 73 22.07 0.98 7.93
N ASN A 74 22.49 -0.20 8.39
CA ASN A 74 22.58 -0.55 9.81
C ASN A 74 21.19 -0.64 10.49
N LEU A 75 21.03 -1.63 11.37
CA LEU A 75 19.77 -1.92 12.05
C LEU A 75 19.14 -0.68 12.72
N TRP A 76 19.90 0.06 13.53
CA TRP A 76 19.34 1.18 14.30
C TRP A 76 18.90 2.34 13.43
N LEU A 77 19.74 2.75 12.48
CA LEU A 77 19.43 3.83 11.55
C LEU A 77 18.26 3.45 10.64
N GLY A 78 18.25 2.20 10.14
CA GLY A 78 17.15 1.66 9.35
C GLY A 78 15.81 1.69 10.10
N LEU A 79 15.78 1.31 11.38
CA LEU A 79 14.57 1.36 12.22
C LEU A 79 14.09 2.79 12.50
N VAL A 80 15.00 3.73 12.74
CA VAL A 80 14.66 5.15 12.92
C VAL A 80 14.02 5.72 11.64
N ILE A 81 14.63 5.45 10.49
CA ILE A 81 14.11 5.90 9.18
C ILE A 81 12.76 5.23 8.89
N LEU A 82 12.61 3.92 9.15
CA LEU A 82 11.34 3.21 8.99
C LEU A 82 10.23 3.82 9.84
N THR A 83 10.54 4.19 11.08
CA THR A 83 9.59 4.83 12.01
C THR A 83 9.18 6.21 11.51
N PHE A 84 10.15 7.02 11.08
CA PHE A 84 9.88 8.34 10.51
C PHE A 84 9.02 8.25 9.23
N ALA A 85 9.35 7.32 8.34
CA ALA A 85 8.57 7.07 7.13
C ALA A 85 7.13 6.62 7.47
N GLY A 86 6.94 5.79 8.50
CA GLY A 86 5.62 5.40 8.98
C GLY A 86 4.80 6.57 9.53
N ILE A 87 5.41 7.47 10.32
CA ILE A 87 4.77 8.69 10.83
C ILE A 87 4.37 9.62 9.67
N ALA A 88 5.25 9.79 8.69
CA ALA A 88 4.98 10.57 7.49
C ALA A 88 3.82 9.96 6.68
N ALA A 89 3.81 8.63 6.52
CA ALA A 89 2.75 7.91 5.83
C ALA A 89 1.39 8.09 6.52
N ILE A 90 1.32 7.96 7.85
CA ILE A 90 0.09 8.22 8.63
C ILE A 90 -0.39 9.66 8.40
N SER A 91 0.52 10.62 8.51
CA SER A 91 0.19 12.04 8.36
C SER A 91 -0.38 12.33 6.96
N ASN A 92 0.29 11.82 5.92
CA ASN A 92 -0.16 11.92 4.53
C ASN A 92 -1.53 11.26 4.32
N ALA A 93 -1.76 10.09 4.90
CA ALA A 93 -3.04 9.38 4.81
C ALA A 93 -4.18 10.21 5.41
N ILE A 94 -3.97 10.79 6.59
CA ILE A 94 -4.97 11.61 7.28
C ILE A 94 -5.26 12.88 6.46
N MET A 95 -4.22 13.61 6.03
CA MET A 95 -4.39 14.84 5.24
C MET A 95 -5.15 14.57 3.93
N LEU A 96 -4.83 13.46 3.26
CA LEU A 96 -5.50 13.07 2.04
C LEU A 96 -6.98 12.71 2.29
N GLY A 97 -7.25 12.00 3.38
CA GLY A 97 -8.61 11.62 3.77
C GLY A 97 -9.50 12.80 4.16
N GLU A 98 -8.94 13.77 4.87
CA GLU A 98 -9.63 15.01 5.20
C GLU A 98 -9.89 15.85 3.94
N SER A 99 -8.91 15.94 3.04
CA SER A 99 -9.05 16.63 1.76
C SER A 99 -10.20 16.06 0.91
N TRP A 100 -10.31 14.72 0.84
CA TRP A 100 -11.42 14.08 0.14
C TRP A 100 -12.78 14.35 0.82
N THR A 101 -12.83 14.32 2.15
CA THR A 101 -14.04 14.62 2.92
C THR A 101 -14.53 16.05 2.67
N ILE A 102 -13.61 17.02 2.62
CA ILE A 102 -13.94 18.41 2.27
C ILE A 102 -14.51 18.48 0.85
N LEU A 103 -13.93 17.74 -0.08
CA LEU A 103 -14.31 17.75 -1.48
C LEU A 103 -15.75 17.25 -1.70
N ILE A 104 -16.11 16.10 -1.12
CA ILE A 104 -17.46 15.51 -1.25
C ILE A 104 -18.54 16.37 -0.57
N ARG A 105 -18.19 17.08 0.51
CA ARG A 105 -19.09 18.00 1.19
C ARG A 105 -19.38 19.21 0.30
N ARG A 106 -18.33 19.83 -0.24
CA ARG A 106 -18.43 21.08 -0.99
C ARG A 106 -18.95 20.92 -2.43
N PHE A 107 -18.65 19.81 -3.09
CA PHE A 107 -18.97 19.63 -4.51
C PHE A 107 -19.85 18.40 -4.73
N PRO A 108 -21.15 18.58 -5.03
CA PRO A 108 -22.10 17.48 -5.22
C PRO A 108 -21.73 16.47 -6.31
N VAL A 109 -20.93 16.86 -7.30
CA VAL A 109 -20.51 15.96 -8.41
C VAL A 109 -19.75 14.73 -7.92
N TYR A 110 -19.00 14.84 -6.81
CA TYR A 110 -18.22 13.73 -6.24
C TYR A 110 -19.02 12.86 -5.26
N ARG A 111 -20.33 13.10 -5.12
CA ARG A 111 -21.25 12.25 -4.34
C ARG A 111 -21.77 11.04 -5.14
N THR A 112 -21.23 10.86 -6.33
CA THR A 112 -21.48 9.73 -7.24
C THR A 112 -20.15 9.12 -7.67
N HIS A 113 -20.19 7.99 -8.37
CA HIS A 113 -19.00 7.26 -8.79
C HIS A 113 -17.95 8.18 -9.44
N THR A 114 -16.75 8.23 -8.85
CA THR A 114 -15.62 8.99 -9.36
C THR A 114 -14.49 8.05 -9.74
N ARG A 115 -14.10 8.05 -11.02
CA ARG A 115 -13.08 7.14 -11.58
C ARG A 115 -11.67 7.41 -11.06
N LYS A 116 -11.28 8.69 -10.94
CA LYS A 116 -9.93 9.13 -10.52
C LYS A 116 -9.94 10.09 -9.32
N PRO A 117 -10.36 9.65 -8.13
CA PRO A 117 -10.47 10.51 -6.94
C PRO A 117 -9.21 11.31 -6.60
N TYR A 118 -8.03 10.68 -6.70
CA TYR A 118 -6.74 11.31 -6.38
C TYR A 118 -6.41 12.49 -7.32
N SER A 119 -6.69 12.36 -8.63
CA SER A 119 -6.47 13.44 -9.60
C SER A 119 -7.52 14.55 -9.51
N GLU A 120 -8.74 14.24 -9.06
CA GLU A 120 -9.81 15.23 -8.84
C GLU A 120 -9.52 16.14 -7.64
N LEU A 121 -8.86 15.62 -6.60
CA LEU A 121 -8.32 16.44 -5.50
C LEU A 121 -7.36 17.50 -6.03
N ALA A 122 -6.42 17.09 -6.89
CA ALA A 122 -5.46 17.97 -7.54
C ALA A 122 -6.13 19.01 -8.45
N TYR A 123 -7.16 18.60 -9.20
CA TYR A 123 -7.96 19.50 -10.03
C TYR A 123 -8.61 20.62 -9.23
N ARG A 124 -9.13 20.30 -8.05
CA ARG A 124 -9.86 21.27 -7.22
C ARG A 124 -8.93 22.16 -6.40
N ALA A 125 -7.71 21.71 -6.14
CA ALA A 125 -6.68 22.51 -5.49
C ALA A 125 -6.00 23.50 -6.46
N TRP A 126 -5.64 23.07 -7.68
CA TRP A 126 -4.80 23.87 -8.60
C TRP A 126 -5.20 23.70 -10.09
N GLY A 127 -6.45 23.34 -10.38
CA GLY A 127 -6.98 23.31 -11.74
C GLY A 127 -6.45 22.19 -12.63
N GLY A 128 -6.75 22.31 -13.92
CA GLY A 128 -6.55 21.24 -14.91
C GLY A 128 -5.10 20.82 -15.16
N ARG A 129 -4.14 21.73 -15.01
CA ARG A 129 -2.71 21.40 -15.18
C ARG A 129 -2.23 20.45 -14.10
N MET A 130 -2.56 20.72 -12.84
CA MET A 130 -2.16 19.88 -11.71
C MET A 130 -2.83 18.51 -11.75
N ARG A 131 -4.09 18.43 -12.21
CA ARG A 131 -4.78 17.15 -12.48
C ARG A 131 -3.94 16.24 -13.39
N LYS A 132 -3.41 16.78 -14.49
CA LYS A 132 -2.60 16.03 -15.45
C LYS A 132 -1.26 15.59 -14.85
N VAL A 133 -0.58 16.49 -14.15
CA VAL A 133 0.70 16.20 -13.47
C VAL A 133 0.53 15.07 -12.47
N VAL A 134 -0.47 15.17 -11.57
CA VAL A 134 -0.74 14.13 -10.58
C VAL A 134 -1.13 12.80 -11.23
N SER A 135 -1.96 12.82 -12.28
CA SER A 135 -2.29 11.61 -13.03
C SER A 135 -1.05 10.95 -13.66
N LEU A 136 -0.09 11.73 -14.16
CA LEU A 136 1.16 11.21 -14.72
C LEU A 136 2.01 10.53 -13.64
N PHE A 137 2.20 11.16 -12.48
CA PHE A 137 2.96 10.58 -11.36
C PHE A 137 2.31 9.31 -10.81
N VAL A 138 0.98 9.28 -10.71
CA VAL A 138 0.25 8.07 -10.31
C VAL A 138 0.50 6.95 -11.32
N ASN A 139 0.31 7.21 -12.62
CA ASN A 139 0.53 6.20 -13.66
C ASN A 139 1.99 5.70 -13.65
N PHE A 140 2.97 6.59 -13.56
CA PHE A 140 4.38 6.21 -13.47
C PHE A 140 4.67 5.32 -12.25
N THR A 141 4.11 5.67 -11.09
CA THR A 141 4.24 4.88 -9.87
C THR A 141 3.61 3.51 -10.01
N GLN A 142 2.39 3.42 -10.57
CA GLN A 142 1.68 2.15 -10.78
C GLN A 142 2.42 1.24 -11.77
N PHE A 143 3.02 1.81 -12.82
CA PHE A 143 3.89 1.07 -13.75
C PHE A 143 5.13 0.50 -13.04
N GLY A 144 5.77 1.30 -12.18
CA GLY A 144 6.89 0.87 -11.37
C GLY A 144 6.53 -0.28 -10.42
N ILE A 145 5.42 -0.15 -9.68
CA ILE A 145 4.95 -1.21 -8.78
C ILE A 145 4.64 -2.50 -9.56
N THR A 146 3.97 -2.39 -10.71
CA THR A 146 3.66 -3.54 -11.58
C THR A 146 4.93 -4.26 -12.01
N THR A 147 5.96 -3.49 -12.38
CA THR A 147 7.26 -4.04 -12.78
C THR A 147 7.92 -4.80 -11.63
N VAL A 148 7.93 -4.25 -10.41
CA VAL A 148 8.50 -4.90 -9.23
C VAL A 148 7.76 -6.20 -8.90
N PHE A 149 6.43 -6.20 -8.93
CA PHE A 149 5.64 -7.40 -8.66
C PHE A 149 5.79 -8.47 -9.73
N LEU A 150 5.97 -8.09 -11.00
CA LEU A 150 6.29 -9.02 -12.08
C LEU A 150 7.65 -9.70 -11.83
N LEU A 151 8.68 -8.90 -11.53
CA LEU A 151 10.04 -9.41 -11.24
C LEU A 151 10.04 -10.35 -10.03
N LEU A 152 9.38 -9.94 -8.94
CA LEU A 152 9.29 -10.75 -7.73
C LEU A 152 8.53 -12.06 -7.96
N SER A 153 7.43 -12.01 -8.72
CA SER A 153 6.66 -13.21 -9.08
C SER A 153 7.50 -14.16 -9.94
N ALA A 154 8.21 -13.64 -10.95
CA ALA A 154 9.10 -14.44 -11.79
C ALA A 154 10.21 -15.10 -10.96
N ARG A 155 10.80 -14.36 -10.01
CA ARG A 155 11.83 -14.92 -9.12
C ARG A 155 11.27 -16.03 -8.25
N ASN A 156 10.12 -15.81 -7.62
CA ASN A 156 9.51 -16.80 -6.74
C ASN A 156 9.13 -18.08 -7.51
N VAL A 157 8.55 -17.95 -8.70
CA VAL A 157 8.20 -19.09 -9.56
C VAL A 157 9.46 -19.86 -9.99
N SER A 158 10.54 -19.17 -10.35
CA SER A 158 11.83 -19.79 -10.66
C SER A 158 12.38 -20.61 -9.48
N GLU A 159 12.36 -20.05 -8.27
CA GLU A 159 12.80 -20.75 -7.05
C GLU A 159 11.93 -21.97 -6.75
N MET A 160 10.61 -21.87 -6.91
CA MET A 160 9.69 -23.00 -6.73
C MET A 160 9.93 -24.11 -7.78
N LEU A 161 10.11 -23.75 -9.05
CA LEU A 161 10.38 -24.73 -10.12
C LEU A 161 11.69 -25.47 -9.89
N SER A 162 12.72 -24.75 -9.44
CA SER A 162 13.98 -25.36 -9.04
C SER A 162 13.82 -26.31 -7.86
N ALA A 163 13.00 -25.95 -6.86
CA ALA A 163 12.82 -26.74 -5.64
C ALA A 163 12.02 -28.03 -5.87
N PHE A 164 10.93 -27.97 -6.66
CA PHE A 164 10.03 -29.12 -6.86
C PHE A 164 10.40 -29.99 -8.07
N PHE A 165 10.93 -29.40 -9.13
CA PHE A 165 11.16 -30.09 -10.40
C PHE A 165 12.64 -30.13 -10.81
N GLY A 166 13.55 -29.48 -10.07
CA GLY A 166 14.96 -29.36 -10.46
C GLY A 166 15.17 -28.56 -11.75
N LEU A 167 14.17 -27.78 -12.17
CA LEU A 167 14.20 -27.03 -13.42
C LEU A 167 14.83 -25.65 -13.20
N HIS A 168 16.04 -25.46 -13.73
CA HIS A 168 16.74 -24.18 -13.72
C HIS A 168 16.46 -23.43 -15.02
N LEU A 169 15.37 -22.66 -15.04
CA LEU A 169 15.04 -21.78 -16.15
C LEU A 169 15.71 -20.42 -15.96
N ASP A 170 16.19 -19.86 -17.07
CA ASP A 170 16.77 -18.51 -17.08
C ASP A 170 15.77 -17.46 -16.59
N TYR A 171 16.26 -16.52 -15.79
CA TYR A 171 15.42 -15.51 -15.15
C TYR A 171 14.71 -14.60 -16.17
N CYS A 172 15.33 -14.28 -17.31
CA CYS A 172 14.72 -13.48 -18.35
C CYS A 172 13.54 -14.22 -19.01
N ILE A 173 13.69 -15.53 -19.25
CA ILE A 173 12.61 -16.37 -19.79
C ILE A 173 11.45 -16.44 -18.78
N MET A 174 11.76 -16.55 -17.49
CA MET A 174 10.75 -16.60 -16.44
C MET A 174 9.91 -15.32 -16.37
N ILE A 175 10.56 -14.15 -16.52
CA ILE A 175 9.85 -12.86 -16.56
C ILE A 175 8.85 -12.85 -17.73
N LEU A 176 9.25 -13.27 -18.92
CA LEU A 176 8.38 -13.32 -20.09
C LEU A 176 7.23 -14.31 -19.91
N ALA A 177 7.50 -15.49 -19.34
CA ALA A 177 6.49 -16.51 -19.08
C ALA A 177 5.43 -16.03 -18.07
N VAL A 178 5.86 -15.43 -16.96
CA VAL A 178 4.94 -14.87 -15.95
C VAL A 178 4.19 -13.66 -16.52
N ALA A 179 4.83 -12.79 -17.30
CA ALA A 179 4.16 -11.67 -17.96
C ALA A 179 3.05 -12.15 -18.89
N LEU A 180 3.33 -13.17 -19.71
CA LEU A 180 2.34 -13.77 -20.62
C LEU A 180 1.18 -14.42 -19.85
N PHE A 181 1.45 -15.02 -18.69
CA PHE A 181 0.42 -15.59 -17.83
C PHE A 181 -0.45 -14.52 -17.15
N ILE A 182 0.14 -13.43 -16.67
CA ILE A 182 -0.58 -12.33 -16.01
C ILE A 182 -1.37 -11.51 -17.02
N PHE A 183 -0.86 -11.33 -18.24
CA PHE A 183 -1.48 -10.52 -19.30
C PHE A 183 -2.99 -10.76 -19.50
N PRO A 184 -3.48 -11.99 -19.75
CA PRO A 184 -4.92 -12.22 -19.90
C PRO A 184 -5.73 -11.86 -18.65
N ILE A 185 -5.16 -12.03 -17.46
CA ILE A 185 -5.80 -11.69 -16.18
C ILE A 185 -5.94 -10.16 -16.05
N THR A 186 -4.97 -9.39 -16.57
CA THR A 186 -5.03 -7.91 -16.57
C THR A 186 -6.07 -7.32 -17.53
N LEU A 187 -6.56 -8.12 -18.49
CA LEU A 187 -7.62 -7.71 -19.41
C LEU A 187 -9.04 -7.93 -18.82
N LEU A 188 -9.14 -8.57 -17.65
CA LEU A 188 -10.43 -8.78 -16.99
C LEU A 188 -11.02 -7.46 -16.52
N LYS A 189 -12.32 -7.29 -16.80
CA LYS A 189 -12.97 -5.98 -16.93
C LYS A 189 -13.32 -5.31 -15.60
N SER A 190 -13.29 -5.99 -14.46
CA SER A 190 -13.57 -5.31 -13.19
C SER A 190 -13.04 -6.01 -11.93
N PRO A 191 -12.37 -5.26 -11.02
CA PRO A 191 -12.12 -5.69 -9.64
C PRO A 191 -13.39 -6.04 -8.86
N LYS A 192 -14.57 -5.55 -9.32
CA LYS A 192 -15.87 -5.83 -8.69
C LYS A 192 -16.24 -7.31 -8.71
N ASP A 193 -15.80 -8.05 -9.72
CA ASP A 193 -16.18 -9.45 -9.90
C ASP A 193 -15.30 -10.41 -9.08
N PHE A 194 -14.20 -9.91 -8.49
CA PHE A 194 -13.21 -10.72 -7.77
C PHE A 194 -12.97 -10.29 -6.33
N TRP A 195 -13.97 -9.66 -5.70
CA TRP A 195 -13.86 -9.18 -4.31
C TRP A 195 -13.33 -10.25 -3.33
N GLY A 196 -13.80 -11.50 -3.46
CA GLY A 196 -13.33 -12.60 -2.62
C GLY A 196 -11.85 -12.94 -2.82
N VAL A 197 -11.33 -12.82 -4.05
CA VAL A 197 -9.94 -13.10 -4.37
C VAL A 197 -9.02 -11.97 -3.88
N ILE A 198 -9.49 -10.72 -3.97
CA ILE A 198 -8.82 -9.57 -3.35
C ILE A 198 -8.69 -9.85 -1.85
N VAL A 199 -9.79 -10.12 -1.16
CA VAL A 199 -9.79 -10.43 0.28
C VAL A 199 -8.89 -11.62 0.64
N GLY A 200 -8.86 -12.67 -0.17
CA GLY A 200 -7.95 -13.79 0.00
C GLY A 200 -6.48 -13.39 -0.10
N GLY A 201 -6.11 -12.61 -1.13
CA GLY A 201 -4.77 -12.08 -1.32
C GLY A 201 -4.34 -11.07 -0.25
N MET A 202 -5.31 -10.43 0.43
CA MET A 202 -5.04 -9.55 1.57
C MET A 202 -4.72 -10.33 2.85
N LEU A 203 -5.48 -11.40 3.12
CA LEU A 203 -5.21 -12.24 4.28
C LEU A 203 -3.88 -13.00 4.13
N SER A 204 -3.52 -13.36 2.89
CA SER A 204 -2.28 -14.08 2.62
C SER A 204 -1.02 -13.28 2.97
N THR A 205 -1.00 -11.95 2.81
CA THR A 205 0.19 -11.15 3.17
C THR A 205 0.39 -11.06 4.67
N ILE A 206 -0.69 -10.89 5.44
CA ILE A 206 -0.61 -10.87 6.90
C ILE A 206 -0.08 -12.22 7.40
N VAL A 207 -0.63 -13.33 6.88
CA VAL A 207 -0.13 -14.68 7.22
C VAL A 207 1.33 -14.86 6.78
N ALA A 208 1.72 -14.36 5.62
CA ALA A 208 3.10 -14.41 5.14
C ALA A 208 4.06 -13.65 6.08
N MET A 209 3.67 -12.48 6.59
CA MET A 209 4.50 -11.75 7.57
C MET A 209 4.72 -12.56 8.86
N PHE A 210 3.68 -13.23 9.37
CA PHE A 210 3.82 -14.12 10.51
C PHE A 210 4.69 -15.34 10.21
N LEU A 211 4.56 -15.94 9.03
CA LEU A 211 5.42 -17.05 8.60
C LEU A 211 6.89 -16.64 8.43
N ILE A 212 7.17 -15.43 7.95
CA ILE A 212 8.54 -14.90 7.87
C ILE A 212 9.13 -14.74 9.28
N MET A 213 8.36 -14.20 10.22
CA MET A 213 8.81 -14.07 11.62
C MET A 213 9.04 -15.46 12.25
N LEU A 214 8.12 -16.40 12.04
CA LEU A 214 8.26 -17.78 12.52
C LEU A 214 9.51 -18.45 11.94
N GLY A 215 9.72 -18.37 10.62
CA GLY A 215 10.91 -18.91 9.96
C GLY A 215 12.19 -18.31 10.52
N SER A 216 12.23 -17.00 10.73
CA SER A 216 13.38 -16.31 11.35
C SER A 216 13.66 -16.81 12.77
N VAL A 217 12.62 -17.03 13.58
CA VAL A 217 12.79 -17.55 14.95
C VAL A 217 13.28 -19.00 14.94
N LEU A 218 12.79 -19.84 14.04
CA LEU A 218 13.25 -21.23 13.91
C LEU A 218 14.71 -21.31 13.45
N ASP A 219 15.11 -20.43 12.53
CA ASP A 219 16.46 -20.38 11.98
C ASP A 219 17.47 -19.66 12.92
N TRP A 220 17.01 -19.06 14.03
CA TRP A 220 17.83 -18.28 14.97
C TRP A 220 19.04 -19.05 15.49
N GLY A 221 18.85 -20.31 15.92
CA GLY A 221 19.92 -21.10 16.52
C GLY A 221 21.05 -21.45 15.54
N THR A 222 20.73 -21.61 14.26
CA THR A 222 21.66 -22.04 13.21
C THR A 222 22.33 -20.87 12.51
N CYS A 223 21.58 -19.80 12.24
CA CYS A 223 22.06 -18.68 11.43
C CYS A 223 22.76 -17.59 12.26
N ARG A 224 22.27 -17.31 13.48
CA ARG A 224 22.81 -16.24 14.33
C ARG A 224 24.33 -16.34 14.59
N PRO A 225 24.93 -17.52 14.81
CA PRO A 225 26.37 -17.62 15.04
C PRO A 225 27.23 -17.23 13.83
N HIS A 226 26.66 -17.23 12.62
CA HIS A 226 27.37 -17.05 11.36
C HIS A 226 27.07 -15.72 10.67
N GLN A 227 26.16 -14.91 11.21
CA GLN A 227 25.84 -13.61 10.64
C GLN A 227 26.80 -12.52 11.14
N GLU A 228 27.00 -11.51 10.31
CA GLU A 228 27.56 -10.23 10.72
C GLU A 228 26.55 -9.11 10.47
N LEU A 229 26.55 -8.09 11.33
CA LEU A 229 25.81 -6.85 11.10
C LEU A 229 26.71 -5.90 10.32
N PRO A 230 26.47 -5.68 9.01
CA PRO A 230 27.40 -4.93 8.20
C PRO A 230 27.43 -3.45 8.62
N PRO A 231 28.59 -2.79 8.52
CA PRO A 231 28.70 -1.36 8.76
C PRO A 231 27.96 -0.57 7.67
N LEU A 232 27.62 0.68 7.98
CA LEU A 232 26.94 1.58 7.05
C LEU A 232 27.80 1.80 5.79
N LYS A 233 27.27 1.43 4.62
CA LYS A 233 27.88 1.73 3.32
C LYS A 233 27.08 2.82 2.61
N VAL A 234 27.68 4.00 2.43
CA VAL A 234 27.03 5.19 1.84
C VAL A 234 26.40 4.90 0.48
N ASN A 235 27.05 4.07 -0.34
CA ASN A 235 26.57 3.72 -1.68
C ASN A 235 25.19 3.04 -1.71
N ASN A 236 24.80 2.39 -0.61
CA ASN A 236 23.54 1.65 -0.52
C ASN A 236 22.40 2.43 0.13
N VAL A 237 22.70 3.63 0.68
CA VAL A 237 21.74 4.40 1.47
C VAL A 237 20.53 4.79 0.62
N LEU A 238 20.75 5.33 -0.59
CA LEU A 238 19.66 5.80 -1.44
C LEU A 238 18.72 4.66 -1.87
N ALA A 239 19.27 3.50 -2.22
CA ALA A 239 18.47 2.33 -2.61
C ALA A 239 17.66 1.78 -1.42
N ALA A 240 18.26 1.76 -0.22
CA ALA A 240 17.57 1.33 0.99
C ALA A 240 16.47 2.32 1.42
N LEU A 241 16.72 3.63 1.31
CA LEU A 241 15.69 4.67 1.49
C LEU A 241 14.52 4.47 0.52
N GLY A 242 14.80 4.21 -0.76
CA GLY A 242 13.78 3.92 -1.76
C GLY A 242 12.93 2.70 -1.38
N THR A 243 13.56 1.65 -0.85
CA THR A 243 12.84 0.44 -0.38
C THR A 243 11.96 0.74 0.82
N ILE A 244 12.44 1.52 1.80
CA ILE A 244 11.63 1.91 2.97
C ILE A 244 10.44 2.78 2.55
N LEU A 245 10.63 3.73 1.62
CA LEU A 245 9.53 4.53 1.09
C LEU A 245 8.53 3.68 0.31
N PHE A 246 9.02 2.69 -0.45
CA PHE A 246 8.18 1.76 -1.19
C PHE A 246 7.30 0.91 -0.26
N THR A 247 7.81 0.50 0.91
CA THR A 247 7.03 -0.18 1.96
C THR A 247 5.80 0.60 2.40
N TYR A 248 5.83 1.94 2.33
CA TYR A 248 4.68 2.81 2.63
C TYR A 248 4.05 3.37 1.36
N GLY A 249 4.18 2.68 0.22
CA GLY A 249 3.49 3.02 -1.02
C GLY A 249 1.97 2.82 -0.95
N GLY A 250 1.26 3.04 -2.07
CA GLY A 250 -0.18 2.75 -2.18
C GLY A 250 -1.14 3.92 -1.92
N HIS A 251 -0.64 5.04 -1.39
CA HIS A 251 -1.45 6.23 -1.05
C HIS A 251 -2.40 6.75 -2.16
N SER A 252 -2.09 6.51 -3.43
CA SER A 252 -2.98 6.90 -4.55
C SER A 252 -4.33 6.18 -4.54
N ALA A 253 -4.43 5.00 -3.93
CA ALA A 253 -5.65 4.22 -3.81
C ALA A 253 -6.55 4.68 -2.65
N PHE A 254 -6.00 5.43 -1.68
CA PHE A 254 -6.71 5.78 -0.44
C PHE A 254 -8.00 6.57 -0.68
N PRO A 255 -8.04 7.59 -1.56
CA PRO A 255 -9.29 8.31 -1.81
C PRO A 255 -10.34 7.45 -2.51
N THR A 256 -9.92 6.44 -3.29
CA THR A 256 -10.83 5.46 -3.90
C THR A 256 -11.45 4.56 -2.83
N VAL A 257 -10.61 3.98 -1.95
CA VAL A 257 -11.09 3.17 -0.81
C VAL A 257 -12.05 4.00 0.05
N GLN A 258 -11.68 5.25 0.35
CA GLN A 258 -12.51 6.17 1.11
C GLN A 258 -13.83 6.52 0.43
N HIS A 259 -13.83 6.71 -0.89
CA HIS A 259 -15.04 6.97 -1.67
C HIS A 259 -16.03 5.80 -1.62
N ASP A 260 -15.51 4.58 -1.48
CA ASP A 260 -16.32 3.37 -1.34
C ASP A 260 -16.75 3.07 0.11
N MET A 261 -16.25 3.82 1.09
CA MET A 261 -16.69 3.68 2.48
C MET A 261 -18.13 4.15 2.68
N LYS A 262 -18.85 3.44 3.56
CA LYS A 262 -20.19 3.84 4.00
C LYS A 262 -20.18 5.21 4.69
N LYS A 263 -19.11 5.50 5.45
CA LYS A 263 -18.88 6.77 6.13
C LYS A 263 -17.48 7.28 5.83
N PRO A 264 -17.31 8.17 4.83
CA PRO A 264 -15.99 8.69 4.47
C PRO A 264 -15.26 9.43 5.61
N SER A 265 -15.98 9.95 6.62
CA SER A 265 -15.40 10.60 7.80
C SER A 265 -14.66 9.62 8.72
N ASP A 266 -15.00 8.33 8.69
CA ASP A 266 -14.31 7.29 9.47
C ASP A 266 -12.99 6.83 8.84
N PHE A 267 -12.60 7.39 7.69
CA PHE A 267 -11.34 7.03 7.01
C PHE A 267 -10.12 7.23 7.90
N ARG A 268 -10.09 8.29 8.73
CA ARG A 268 -8.99 8.53 9.68
C ARG A 268 -8.76 7.34 10.62
N LYS A 269 -9.83 6.73 11.13
CA LYS A 269 -9.74 5.52 11.96
C LYS A 269 -9.14 4.37 11.15
N SER A 270 -9.59 4.26 9.89
CA SER A 270 -9.18 3.18 9.00
C SER A 270 -7.68 3.24 8.68
N ALA A 271 -7.21 4.42 8.29
CA ALA A 271 -5.82 4.72 7.98
C ALA A 271 -4.90 4.58 9.20
N LEU A 272 -5.29 5.09 10.37
CA LEU A 272 -4.49 4.97 11.58
C LEU A 272 -4.31 3.50 11.97
N PHE A 273 -5.40 2.73 12.03
CA PHE A 273 -5.32 1.31 12.35
C PHE A 273 -4.42 0.57 11.35
N ALA A 274 -4.62 0.82 10.05
CA ALA A 274 -3.94 0.08 9.01
C ALA A 274 -2.45 0.39 8.92
N VAL A 275 -2.09 1.68 8.80
CA VAL A 275 -0.70 2.09 8.63
C VAL A 275 0.07 1.79 9.92
N THR A 276 -0.47 2.06 11.11
CA THR A 276 0.22 1.72 12.37
C THR A 276 0.40 0.22 12.52
N GLY A 277 -0.63 -0.59 12.24
CA GLY A 277 -0.53 -2.05 12.31
C GLY A 277 0.55 -2.60 11.38
N VAL A 278 0.56 -2.17 10.12
CA VAL A 278 1.58 -2.58 9.15
C VAL A 278 2.97 -2.09 9.54
N SER A 279 3.12 -0.85 10.03
CA SER A 279 4.40 -0.34 10.54
C SER A 279 4.97 -1.21 11.66
N VAL A 280 4.14 -1.60 12.63
CA VAL A 280 4.59 -2.46 13.75
C VAL A 280 5.01 -3.83 13.23
N LEU A 281 4.20 -4.46 12.38
CA LEU A 281 4.52 -5.77 11.80
C LEU A 281 5.80 -5.72 10.95
N ASN A 282 5.97 -4.68 10.14
CA ASN A 282 7.18 -4.45 9.34
C ASN A 282 8.42 -4.26 10.22
N MET A 283 8.29 -3.52 11.32
CA MET A 283 9.37 -3.31 12.27
C MET A 283 9.78 -4.62 12.95
N MET A 284 8.81 -5.40 13.45
CA MET A 284 9.06 -6.70 14.08
C MET A 284 9.69 -7.68 13.10
N LEU A 285 9.12 -7.82 11.91
CA LEU A 285 9.62 -8.68 10.84
C LEU A 285 11.08 -8.34 10.50
N SER A 286 11.39 -7.05 10.39
CA SER A 286 12.74 -6.59 10.09
C SER A 286 13.72 -6.89 11.22
N ILE A 287 13.32 -6.67 12.48
CA ILE A 287 14.17 -6.98 13.63
C ILE A 287 14.50 -8.48 13.66
N PHE A 288 13.49 -9.36 13.58
CA PHE A 288 13.73 -10.80 13.60
C PHE A 288 14.60 -11.26 12.43
N SER A 289 14.32 -10.77 11.22
CA SER A 289 15.07 -11.17 10.02
C SER A 289 16.52 -10.70 10.08
N VAL A 290 16.76 -9.42 10.42
CA VAL A 290 18.12 -8.85 10.45
C VAL A 290 18.94 -9.43 11.59
N LEU A 291 18.34 -9.73 12.74
CA LEU A 291 19.04 -10.36 13.86
C LEU A 291 19.26 -11.88 13.68
N THR A 292 18.61 -12.51 12.71
CA THR A 292 18.80 -13.93 12.40
C THR A 292 19.81 -14.12 11.28
N TYR A 293 19.67 -13.35 10.20
CA TYR A 293 20.41 -13.55 8.95
C TYR A 293 21.49 -12.50 8.69
N GLY A 294 21.36 -11.27 9.23
CA GLY A 294 22.33 -10.20 9.05
C GLY A 294 22.71 -9.95 7.58
N ASP A 295 24.00 -10.03 7.29
CA ASP A 295 24.62 -9.93 5.96
C ASP A 295 24.39 -11.15 5.04
N SER A 296 23.91 -12.27 5.59
CA SER A 296 23.54 -13.47 4.82
C SER A 296 22.16 -13.38 4.17
N LEU A 297 21.44 -12.27 4.36
CA LEU A 297 20.21 -12.00 3.62
C LEU A 297 20.48 -11.94 2.11
N ARG A 298 19.80 -12.81 1.38
CA ARG A 298 19.82 -12.86 -0.09
C ARG A 298 18.95 -11.73 -0.68
N ASP A 299 18.68 -11.80 -1.98
CA ASP A 299 17.84 -10.84 -2.72
C ASP A 299 16.42 -10.68 -2.15
N SER A 300 15.97 -11.65 -1.36
CA SER A 300 14.66 -11.68 -0.72
C SER A 300 14.77 -12.32 0.67
N VAL A 301 14.02 -11.83 1.67
CA VAL A 301 13.98 -12.49 2.99
C VAL A 301 13.46 -13.92 2.88
N ILE A 302 12.56 -14.20 1.94
CA ILE A 302 11.97 -15.52 1.69
C ILE A 302 13.04 -16.52 1.26
N SER A 303 13.91 -16.12 0.33
CA SER A 303 15.02 -16.97 -0.17
C SER A 303 16.10 -17.22 0.88
N SER A 304 16.10 -16.45 1.98
CA SER A 304 17.06 -16.56 3.09
C SER A 304 16.59 -17.53 4.18
N ILE A 305 15.29 -17.82 4.27
CA ILE A 305 14.71 -18.79 5.21
C ILE A 305 15.20 -20.20 4.85
N GLN A 306 15.75 -20.90 5.84
CA GLN A 306 16.28 -22.27 5.73
C GLN A 306 15.19 -23.32 5.91
N THR A 307 14.12 -22.99 6.66
CA THR A 307 13.00 -23.89 6.85
C THR A 307 12.22 -24.10 5.55
N PHE A 308 12.46 -25.24 4.88
CA PHE A 308 11.99 -25.54 3.52
C PHE A 308 10.47 -25.33 3.32
N TRP A 309 9.63 -25.91 4.18
CA TRP A 309 8.18 -25.82 4.00
C TRP A 309 7.65 -24.39 4.19
N ILE A 310 8.26 -23.60 5.08
CA ILE A 310 7.92 -22.18 5.28
C ILE A 310 8.31 -21.40 4.03
N GLN A 311 9.53 -21.61 3.53
CA GLN A 311 10.00 -20.95 2.32
C GLN A 311 9.09 -21.23 1.12
N GLN A 312 8.72 -22.49 0.86
CA GLN A 312 7.83 -22.83 -0.25
C GLN A 312 6.43 -22.24 -0.09
N ALA A 313 5.87 -22.25 1.12
CA ALA A 313 4.59 -21.61 1.41
C ALA A 313 4.64 -20.10 1.13
N LEU A 314 5.71 -19.43 1.57
CA LEU A 314 5.91 -18.00 1.35
C LEU A 314 6.07 -17.65 -0.14
N LEU A 315 6.86 -18.43 -0.89
CA LEU A 315 7.03 -18.24 -2.33
C LEU A 315 5.68 -18.31 -3.04
N LEU A 316 4.84 -19.30 -2.71
CA LEU A 316 3.49 -19.43 -3.27
C LEU A 316 2.59 -18.25 -2.86
N MET A 317 2.50 -17.96 -1.56
CA MET A 317 1.59 -16.94 -1.02
C MET A 317 1.89 -15.54 -1.56
N ILE A 318 3.18 -15.18 -1.64
CA ILE A 318 3.61 -13.88 -2.17
C ILE A 318 3.44 -13.82 -3.69
N THR A 319 3.68 -14.91 -4.42
CA THR A 319 3.41 -14.95 -5.87
C THR A 319 1.93 -14.72 -6.17
N VAL A 320 1.04 -15.43 -5.48
CA VAL A 320 -0.41 -15.26 -5.62
C VAL A 320 -0.81 -13.84 -5.26
N HIS A 321 -0.29 -13.29 -4.15
CA HIS A 321 -0.53 -11.91 -3.78
C HIS A 321 -0.10 -10.93 -4.88
N CYS A 322 1.13 -11.03 -5.39
CA CYS A 322 1.64 -10.14 -6.43
C CYS A 322 0.79 -10.20 -7.71
N VAL A 323 0.45 -11.40 -8.19
CA VAL A 323 -0.42 -11.56 -9.36
C VAL A 323 -1.77 -10.87 -9.14
N MET A 324 -2.40 -11.09 -7.99
CA MET A 324 -3.67 -10.45 -7.65
C MET A 324 -3.55 -8.93 -7.54
N THR A 325 -2.50 -8.42 -6.90
CA THR A 325 -2.31 -6.98 -6.73
C THR A 325 -2.00 -6.29 -8.06
N VAL A 326 -1.29 -6.93 -8.99
CA VAL A 326 -1.07 -6.39 -10.35
C VAL A 326 -2.40 -6.14 -11.07
N THR A 327 -3.39 -7.04 -10.94
CA THR A 327 -4.71 -6.83 -11.58
C THR A 327 -5.42 -5.57 -11.07
N LEU A 328 -5.20 -5.19 -9.82
CA LEU A 328 -5.79 -4.00 -9.21
C LEU A 328 -5.04 -2.72 -9.61
N ILE A 329 -3.72 -2.80 -9.58
CA ILE A 329 -2.82 -1.67 -9.80
C ILE A 329 -2.76 -1.23 -11.27
N ILE A 330 -2.96 -2.16 -12.20
CA ILE A 330 -2.97 -1.85 -13.63
C ILE A 330 -4.26 -1.14 -14.07
N ASN A 331 -5.33 -1.19 -13.26
CA ASN A 331 -6.61 -0.61 -13.63
C ASN A 331 -6.51 0.92 -13.90
N PRO A 332 -5.94 1.78 -13.04
CA PRO A 332 -5.71 3.19 -13.37
C PRO A 332 -4.90 3.43 -14.67
N LEU A 333 -3.95 2.54 -15.00
CA LEU A 333 -3.18 2.59 -16.25
C LEU A 333 -4.08 2.29 -17.45
N ASN A 334 -4.85 1.22 -17.38
CA ASN A 334 -5.83 0.84 -18.41
C ASN A 334 -6.85 1.96 -18.62
N GLN A 335 -7.38 2.53 -17.54
CA GLN A 335 -8.31 3.66 -17.58
C GLN A 335 -7.71 4.90 -18.26
N SER A 336 -6.43 5.17 -18.05
CA SER A 336 -5.70 6.27 -18.70
C SER A 336 -5.43 5.98 -20.18
N ALA A 337 -5.13 4.72 -20.52
CA ALA A 337 -4.95 4.28 -21.90
C ALA A 337 -6.27 4.36 -22.68
N GLU A 338 -7.40 3.94 -22.10
CA GLU A 338 -8.73 4.07 -22.70
C GLU A 338 -9.09 5.53 -23.00
N GLU A 339 -8.79 6.45 -22.09
CA GLU A 339 -9.00 7.89 -22.29
C GLU A 339 -8.13 8.44 -23.43
N LEU A 340 -6.89 7.94 -23.57
CA LEU A 340 -5.96 8.36 -24.62
C LEU A 340 -6.37 7.82 -26.00
N PHE A 341 -6.74 6.54 -26.07
CA PHE A 341 -7.10 5.83 -27.30
C PHE A 341 -8.61 5.92 -27.63
N LYS A 342 -9.41 6.63 -26.82
CA LYS A 342 -10.87 6.77 -26.97
C LYS A 342 -11.61 5.42 -27.06
N ILE A 343 -11.12 4.43 -26.32
CA ILE A 343 -11.74 3.09 -26.23
C ILE A 343 -12.98 3.21 -25.34
N PRO A 344 -14.08 2.47 -25.60
CA PRO A 344 -15.27 2.47 -24.75
C PRO A 344 -14.91 2.20 -23.28
N GLN A 345 -15.42 3.05 -22.38
CA GLN A 345 -15.10 3.01 -20.96
C GLN A 345 -15.66 1.73 -20.32
N GLY A 346 -14.76 0.89 -19.78
CA GLY A 346 -15.07 -0.35 -19.06
C GLY A 346 -15.20 -0.17 -17.57
#